data_AF-A0A4W6EXN5-F1
#
_entry.id   AF-A0A4W6EXN5-F1
#
_cell.length_a   1.000
_cell.length_b   1.000
_cell.length_c   1.000
_cell.angle_alpha   90.00
_cell.angle_beta   90.00
_cell.angle_gamma   90.00
#
_symmetry.space_group_name_H-M   'P 1'
#
loop_
_entity.id
_entity.type
_entity.pdbx_description
1 polymer ?
#
loop_
_entity_poly.entity_id
_entity_poly.type
_entity_poly.pdbx_seq_one_letter_code
_entity_poly.pdbx_strand_id
1 'polypeptide(L)'
;MASINDPFQFQEFEEAGNLLEPNRDATTISIEDEDIKPEKKRKAAGFPPDDEDGDPLATDDKTELLSGQQKSVPFWTFEYYQRFFDIETHHVKERIIGSVMPWPGKNFIQVYLRRNPDLYGPFWICTTLVFAIAISGNLSNFLTHLGDPTYKYTPEFRKVSIAATAIFGYAWLVPLALWSFLLWRSNKIMNLVSYSFMEIVCVYGYSLSIYIPAVVLWIGTFEWLQWCSIVVALFLSGSVLMLTFWPAVRDDHPKIIIATMSAIVVFNILLAVGCKAYFFSNSERKVLVKSAATVLTKAPSST
;
A
#
# COMPACT_ATOMS: atom_id res chain seq x y z
N MET A 1 -20.07 51.95 0.05
CA MET A 1 -20.86 51.49 1.20
C MET A 1 -21.24 50.05 0.92
N ALA A 2 -20.67 49.09 1.66
CA ALA A 2 -21.02 47.68 1.53
C ALA A 2 -22.23 47.35 2.41
N SER A 3 -23.09 46.45 1.95
CA SER A 3 -24.29 46.04 2.69
C SER A 3 -23.90 45.17 3.88
N ILE A 4 -24.22 45.63 5.09
CA ILE A 4 -24.09 44.85 6.33
C ILE A 4 -25.32 43.94 6.40
N ASN A 5 -25.13 42.64 6.15
CA ASN A 5 -25.93 41.49 6.64
C ASN A 5 -25.61 40.26 5.76
N ASP A 6 -24.57 39.52 6.11
CA ASP A 6 -24.26 38.20 5.55
C ASP A 6 -24.38 37.17 6.70
N PRO A 7 -25.29 36.18 6.64
CA PRO A 7 -25.60 35.30 7.78
C PRO A 7 -24.52 34.22 8.05
N PHE A 8 -23.35 34.30 7.40
CA PHE A 8 -22.25 33.35 7.52
C PHE A 8 -21.00 33.96 8.19
N GLN A 9 -21.18 34.67 9.32
CA GLN A 9 -20.06 35.06 10.17
C GLN A 9 -19.52 33.84 10.94
N PHE A 10 -18.22 33.57 10.80
CA PHE A 10 -17.54 32.43 11.41
C PHE A 10 -17.27 32.66 12.91
N GLN A 11 -18.21 32.25 13.75
CA GLN A 11 -18.09 32.39 15.21
C GLN A 11 -17.09 31.39 15.85
N GLU A 12 -16.65 30.38 15.09
CA GLU A 12 -15.79 29.27 15.54
C GLU A 12 -14.32 29.69 15.81
N PHE A 13 -13.85 30.81 15.25
CA PHE A 13 -12.46 31.28 15.42
C PHE A 13 -12.23 32.20 16.63
N GLU A 14 -13.25 32.94 17.10
CA GLU A 14 -13.12 33.73 18.35
C GLU A 14 -13.15 32.86 19.61
N GLU A 15 -13.92 31.77 19.59
CA GLU A 15 -13.99 30.82 20.72
C GLU A 15 -12.65 30.10 20.93
N ALA A 16 -11.97 29.71 19.84
CA ALA A 16 -10.62 29.14 19.89
C ALA A 16 -9.56 30.12 20.41
N GLY A 17 -9.72 31.44 20.17
CA GLY A 17 -8.84 32.47 20.72
C GLY A 17 -9.01 32.63 22.24
N ASN A 18 -10.25 32.79 22.69
CA ASN A 18 -10.57 33.00 24.11
C ASN A 18 -10.26 31.79 25.01
N LEU A 19 -10.26 30.56 24.46
CA LEU A 19 -9.88 29.35 25.19
C LEU A 19 -8.36 29.18 25.39
N LEU A 20 -7.52 29.98 24.74
CA LEU A 20 -6.05 29.91 24.84
C LEU A 20 -5.45 30.99 25.75
N GLU A 21 -6.22 31.99 26.19
CA GLU A 21 -5.72 33.05 27.08
C GLU A 21 -5.33 32.61 28.51
N PRO A 22 -5.95 31.61 29.18
CA PRO A 22 -5.72 31.38 30.61
C PRO A 22 -4.45 30.57 30.93
N ASN A 23 -3.62 30.18 29.96
CA ASN A 23 -2.51 29.25 30.18
C ASN A 23 -1.21 29.61 29.43
N ARG A 24 -0.75 30.88 29.59
CA ARG A 24 0.51 31.38 29.02
C ARG A 24 1.79 30.83 29.66
N ASP A 25 1.70 30.09 30.76
CA ASP A 25 2.84 29.55 31.52
C ASP A 25 3.01 28.02 31.36
N ALA A 26 2.40 27.41 30.35
CA ALA A 26 2.58 25.99 30.04
C ALA A 26 3.97 25.73 29.43
N THR A 27 4.87 25.13 30.22
CA THR A 27 6.27 24.84 29.89
C THR A 27 6.46 24.20 28.51
N THR A 28 6.96 24.96 27.55
CA THR A 28 7.56 24.42 26.32
C THR A 28 8.86 23.69 26.66
N ILE A 29 8.94 22.41 26.30
CA ILE A 29 10.17 21.62 26.39
C ILE A 29 11.11 22.07 25.26
N SER A 30 11.95 23.07 25.55
CA SER A 30 13.16 23.32 24.77
C SER A 30 14.18 22.25 25.13
N ILE A 31 14.70 21.54 24.13
CA ILE A 31 15.86 20.66 24.32
C ILE A 31 17.09 21.55 24.20
N GLU A 32 17.71 21.85 25.35
CA GLU A 32 19.01 22.50 25.42
C GLU A 32 20.10 21.42 25.43
N ASP A 33 21.14 21.58 24.62
CA ASP A 33 22.26 20.64 24.53
C ASP A 33 23.10 20.68 25.82
N GLU A 34 23.19 19.56 26.56
CA GLU A 34 24.03 19.46 27.76
C GLU A 34 25.53 19.35 27.41
N ASP A 35 26.18 20.50 27.45
CA ASP A 35 27.64 20.66 27.34
C ASP A 35 28.33 20.22 28.66
N ILE A 36 28.60 18.93 28.84
CA ILE A 36 29.21 18.39 30.08
C ILE A 36 30.72 18.62 30.11
N LYS A 37 31.13 19.74 30.70
CA LYS A 37 32.52 20.03 31.07
C LYS A 37 32.84 19.55 32.50
N PRO A 38 33.89 18.73 32.74
CA PRO A 38 34.16 18.19 34.06
C PRO A 38 34.97 19.16 34.94
N GLU A 39 34.52 19.42 36.18
CA GLU A 39 35.30 20.17 37.17
C GLU A 39 35.64 19.37 38.45
N LYS A 40 36.83 19.65 38.99
CA LYS A 40 37.55 18.87 40.02
C LYS A 40 37.33 19.42 41.44
N LYS A 41 37.13 18.53 42.44
CA LYS A 41 37.93 18.40 43.71
C LYS A 41 37.15 17.79 44.89
N ARG A 42 37.72 16.75 45.52
CA ARG A 42 38.38 16.83 46.85
C ARG A 42 39.17 15.54 47.18
N LYS A 43 40.07 15.62 48.18
CA LYS A 43 41.20 14.68 48.43
C LYS A 43 41.02 13.79 49.67
N ALA A 44 41.56 12.56 49.61
CA ALA A 44 42.37 11.84 50.63
C ALA A 44 42.66 10.40 50.11
N ALA A 45 43.68 9.62 50.49
CA ALA A 45 45.06 9.86 50.94
C ALA A 45 45.82 8.50 50.91
N GLY A 46 47.07 8.42 50.45
CA GLY A 46 47.88 7.17 50.41
C GLY A 46 49.05 7.24 49.41
N PHE A 47 50.22 6.66 49.73
CA PHE A 47 51.50 6.83 49.00
C PHE A 47 51.84 5.64 48.04
N PRO A 48 52.80 5.81 47.09
CA PRO A 48 53.16 4.88 46.01
C PRO A 48 54.46 4.08 46.38
N PRO A 49 55.26 3.43 45.50
CA PRO A 49 55.76 3.77 44.14
C PRO A 49 55.32 2.70 43.08
N ASP A 50 55.86 2.49 41.88
CA ASP A 50 57.06 2.96 41.15
C ASP A 50 56.75 3.31 39.66
N ASP A 51 57.78 3.53 38.83
CA ASP A 51 57.81 4.10 37.46
C ASP A 51 57.96 3.07 36.30
N GLU A 52 57.54 3.43 35.07
CA GLU A 52 58.37 3.35 33.82
C GLU A 52 57.70 4.08 32.61
N ASP A 53 58.51 4.71 31.75
CA ASP A 53 58.11 5.62 30.66
C ASP A 53 57.70 4.95 29.33
N GLY A 54 56.87 5.62 28.50
CA GLY A 54 56.59 5.18 27.12
C GLY A 54 55.58 5.99 26.26
N ASP A 55 56.06 7.07 25.62
CA ASP A 55 55.62 7.70 24.35
C ASP A 55 54.10 7.95 24.04
N PRO A 56 53.62 9.22 23.94
CA PRO A 56 52.20 9.55 23.76
C PRO A 56 51.75 9.80 22.29
N LEU A 57 52.15 8.97 21.32
CA LEU A 57 51.84 9.19 19.90
C LEU A 57 51.25 7.97 19.15
N ALA A 58 50.16 7.41 19.66
CA ALA A 58 49.25 6.58 18.85
C ALA A 58 47.80 6.61 19.37
N THR A 59 46.85 6.43 18.44
CA THR A 59 45.43 6.09 18.64
C THR A 59 44.57 7.00 19.52
N ASP A 60 43.71 7.81 18.86
CA ASP A 60 42.34 8.05 19.37
C ASP A 60 41.29 8.29 18.23
N ASP A 61 41.70 8.73 17.04
CA ASP A 61 40.78 9.09 15.92
C ASP A 61 40.19 7.91 15.09
N LYS A 62 40.14 6.66 15.60
CA LYS A 62 39.72 5.50 14.77
C LYS A 62 38.79 4.46 15.38
N THR A 63 38.27 4.67 16.59
CA THR A 63 37.55 3.61 17.33
C THR A 63 36.05 3.83 17.56
N GLU A 64 35.49 5.02 17.29
CA GLU A 64 34.04 5.26 17.44
C GLU A 64 33.18 5.01 16.17
N LEU A 65 33.80 4.69 15.02
CA LEU A 65 33.06 4.46 13.77
C LEU A 65 32.70 2.98 13.47
N LEU A 66 33.04 2.05 14.37
CA LEU A 66 32.83 0.60 14.13
C LEU A 66 32.12 -0.15 15.28
N SER A 67 31.56 0.56 16.25
CA SER A 67 30.65 0.00 17.29
C SER A 67 29.18 0.28 16.97
N GLY A 68 28.84 0.37 15.68
CA GLY A 68 27.47 0.46 15.14
C GLY A 68 26.64 -0.82 15.36
N GLN A 69 26.55 -1.28 16.60
CA GLN A 69 25.51 -2.19 17.06
C GLN A 69 24.19 -1.46 16.87
N GLN A 70 23.56 -1.62 15.70
CA GLN A 70 22.22 -1.10 15.47
C GLN A 70 21.32 -1.65 16.57
N LYS A 71 20.94 -0.78 17.51
CA LYS A 71 19.80 -1.03 18.39
C LYS A 71 18.66 -1.42 17.46
N SER A 72 18.12 -2.63 17.64
CA SER A 72 16.97 -3.10 16.89
C SER A 72 15.81 -2.16 17.21
N VAL A 73 15.57 -1.19 16.32
CA VAL A 73 14.52 -0.19 16.51
C VAL A 73 13.19 -0.93 16.67
N PRO A 74 12.45 -0.73 17.76
CA PRO A 74 11.24 -1.49 17.99
C PRO A 74 10.23 -1.27 16.88
N PHE A 75 9.49 -2.32 16.50
CA PHE A 75 8.63 -2.30 15.31
C PHE A 75 7.51 -1.24 15.37
N TRP A 76 7.20 -0.74 16.57
CA TRP A 76 6.20 0.30 16.82
C TRP A 76 6.74 1.74 16.69
N THR A 77 8.03 1.92 16.43
CA THR A 77 8.63 3.26 16.24
C THR A 77 8.46 3.75 14.80
N PHE A 78 8.33 5.07 14.62
CA PHE A 78 8.32 5.68 13.28
C PHE A 78 9.61 5.38 12.50
N GLU A 79 10.76 5.39 13.18
CA GLU A 79 12.07 5.09 12.57
C GLU A 79 12.15 3.69 11.96
N TYR A 80 11.49 2.69 12.58
CA TYR A 80 11.37 1.36 12.00
C TYR A 80 10.64 1.39 10.63
N TYR A 81 9.54 2.14 10.53
CA TYR A 81 8.75 2.23 9.30
C TYR A 81 9.40 3.12 8.23
N GLN A 82 10.11 4.18 8.62
CA GLN A 82 10.81 5.08 7.70
C GLN A 82 11.74 4.32 6.74
N ARG A 83 12.42 3.28 7.23
CA ARG A 83 13.32 2.40 6.47
C ARG A 83 12.64 1.66 5.30
N PHE A 84 11.31 1.50 5.31
CA PHE A 84 10.54 0.88 4.22
C PHE A 84 10.01 1.90 3.19
N PHE A 85 10.21 3.20 3.44
CA PHE A 85 9.87 4.30 2.52
C PHE A 85 11.12 5.02 1.98
N ASP A 86 12.30 4.78 2.58
CA ASP A 86 13.60 5.22 2.10
C ASP A 86 14.04 4.41 0.86
N ILE A 87 13.41 4.73 -0.28
CA ILE A 87 13.63 4.04 -1.56
C ILE A 87 13.68 5.03 -2.72
N GLU A 88 14.66 4.86 -3.60
CA GLU A 88 14.77 5.68 -4.81
C GLU A 88 13.69 5.37 -5.85
N THR A 89 13.27 6.41 -6.58
CA THR A 89 12.28 6.35 -7.68
C THR A 89 12.63 5.29 -8.73
N HIS A 90 13.92 5.03 -8.98
CA HIS A 90 14.35 4.07 -9.98
C HIS A 90 13.98 2.62 -9.57
N HIS A 91 14.16 2.25 -8.30
CA HIS A 91 13.75 0.94 -7.77
C HIS A 91 12.22 0.75 -7.82
N VAL A 92 11.44 1.78 -7.48
CA VAL A 92 9.97 1.74 -7.57
C VAL A 92 9.53 1.49 -9.02
N LYS A 93 10.15 2.19 -9.99
CA LYS A 93 9.89 2.01 -11.41
C LYS A 93 10.24 0.59 -11.88
N GLU A 94 11.38 0.05 -11.48
CA GLU A 94 11.79 -1.33 -11.80
C GLU A 94 10.82 -2.36 -11.21
N ARG A 95 10.37 -2.17 -9.96
CA ARG A 95 9.39 -3.04 -9.30
C ARG A 95 8.02 -2.99 -10.00
N ILE A 96 7.58 -1.82 -10.47
CA ILE A 96 6.35 -1.70 -11.28
C ILE A 96 6.51 -2.37 -12.65
N ILE A 97 7.63 -2.17 -13.35
CA ILE A 97 7.85 -2.79 -14.68
C ILE A 97 7.96 -4.32 -14.54
N GLY A 98 8.67 -4.80 -13.52
CA GLY A 98 8.77 -6.22 -13.19
C GLY A 98 7.46 -6.84 -12.70
N SER A 99 6.53 -6.06 -12.15
CA SER A 99 5.18 -6.52 -11.79
C SER A 99 4.17 -6.44 -12.94
N VAL A 100 4.46 -5.67 -14.00
CA VAL A 100 3.64 -5.66 -15.23
C VAL A 100 4.10 -6.74 -16.21
N MET A 101 5.41 -7.02 -16.28
CA MET A 101 5.98 -8.03 -17.19
C MET A 101 6.62 -9.18 -16.40
N PRO A 102 5.93 -10.33 -16.20
CA PRO A 102 6.53 -11.51 -15.60
C PRO A 102 7.55 -12.16 -16.57
N TRP A 103 8.85 -12.03 -16.29
CA TRP A 103 9.91 -12.71 -17.04
C TRP A 103 10.09 -14.15 -16.54
N PRO A 104 9.88 -15.19 -17.37
CA PRO A 104 10.06 -16.58 -16.96
C PRO A 104 11.51 -16.82 -16.46
N GLY A 105 11.65 -17.46 -15.30
CA GLY A 105 12.95 -17.77 -14.69
C GLY A 105 13.54 -16.69 -13.77
N LYS A 106 12.86 -15.55 -13.57
CA LYS A 106 13.27 -14.50 -12.62
C LYS A 106 12.22 -14.32 -11.51
N ASN A 107 12.53 -14.80 -10.29
CA ASN A 107 11.64 -14.66 -9.14
C ASN A 107 11.61 -13.19 -8.66
N PHE A 108 10.44 -12.56 -8.58
CA PHE A 108 10.32 -11.14 -8.23
C PHE A 108 10.99 -10.81 -6.89
N ILE A 109 10.76 -11.63 -5.85
CA ILE A 109 11.39 -11.43 -4.53
C ILE A 109 12.91 -11.51 -4.62
N GLN A 110 13.44 -12.52 -5.33
CA GLN A 110 14.88 -12.77 -5.41
C GLN A 110 15.63 -11.72 -6.25
N VAL A 111 14.98 -11.15 -7.26
CA VAL A 111 15.58 -10.18 -8.19
C VAL A 111 15.42 -8.74 -7.70
N TYR A 112 14.28 -8.37 -7.10
CA TYR A 112 13.96 -6.98 -6.79
C TYR A 112 13.87 -6.64 -5.29
N LEU A 113 13.56 -7.61 -4.41
CA LEU A 113 13.28 -7.34 -2.99
C LEU A 113 14.34 -7.82 -2.00
N ARG A 114 15.16 -8.83 -2.35
CA ARG A 114 15.95 -9.66 -1.42
C ARG A 114 17.04 -8.97 -0.56
N ARG A 115 17.07 -7.64 -0.54
CA ARG A 115 17.81 -6.82 0.43
C ARG A 115 16.92 -5.76 1.10
N ASN A 116 16.09 -5.05 0.33
CA ASN A 116 15.26 -3.93 0.80
C ASN A 116 13.79 -4.09 0.36
N PRO A 117 12.92 -4.81 1.09
CA PRO A 117 11.47 -4.74 0.88
C PRO A 117 10.94 -3.32 1.21
N ASP A 118 9.90 -2.86 0.51
CA ASP A 118 9.32 -1.52 0.70
C ASP A 118 7.81 -1.56 1.00
N LEU A 119 7.29 -0.43 1.51
CA LEU A 119 5.86 -0.17 1.67
C LEU A 119 5.32 0.84 0.64
N TYR A 120 6.17 1.36 -0.25
CA TYR A 120 5.79 2.31 -1.29
C TYR A 120 4.72 1.73 -2.22
N GLY A 121 4.94 0.50 -2.71
CA GLY A 121 3.94 -0.20 -3.52
C GLY A 121 2.60 -0.41 -2.77
N PRO A 122 2.60 -1.15 -1.65
CA PRO A 122 1.42 -1.40 -0.82
C PRO A 122 0.64 -0.17 -0.36
N PHE A 123 1.29 0.99 -0.22
CA PHE A 123 0.64 2.24 0.16
C PHE A 123 0.16 3.04 -1.08
N TRP A 124 1.08 3.45 -1.96
CA TRP A 124 0.77 4.39 -3.05
C TRP A 124 0.02 3.74 -4.22
N ILE A 125 0.35 2.50 -4.59
CA ILE A 125 -0.34 1.80 -5.70
C ILE A 125 -1.78 1.48 -5.27
N CYS A 126 -1.96 0.99 -4.04
CA CYS A 126 -3.29 0.75 -3.47
C CYS A 126 -4.12 2.03 -3.38
N THR A 127 -3.56 3.12 -2.84
CA THR A 127 -4.25 4.42 -2.77
C THR A 127 -4.66 4.93 -4.15
N THR A 128 -3.75 4.86 -5.13
CA THR A 128 -4.03 5.27 -6.52
C THR A 128 -5.13 4.41 -7.13
N LEU A 129 -5.09 3.09 -6.93
CA LEU A 129 -6.09 2.15 -7.43
C LEU A 129 -7.47 2.38 -6.81
N VAL A 130 -7.55 2.69 -5.51
CA VAL A 130 -8.81 3.03 -4.81
C VAL A 130 -9.47 4.25 -5.43
N PHE A 131 -8.72 5.33 -5.64
CA PHE A 131 -9.26 6.53 -6.30
C PHE A 131 -9.58 6.27 -7.78
N ALA A 132 -8.74 5.53 -8.50
CA ALA A 132 -8.99 5.18 -9.90
C ALA A 132 -10.29 4.37 -10.06
N ILE A 133 -10.54 3.37 -9.21
CA ILE A 133 -11.80 2.60 -9.20
C ILE A 133 -12.99 3.50 -8.89
N ALA A 134 -12.91 4.32 -7.84
CA ALA A 134 -14.02 5.14 -7.40
C ALA A 134 -14.38 6.25 -8.42
N ILE A 135 -13.38 6.89 -9.02
CA ILE A 135 -13.56 7.92 -10.06
C ILE A 135 -14.07 7.27 -11.34
N SER A 136 -13.42 6.20 -11.83
CA SER A 136 -13.81 5.53 -13.07
C SER A 136 -15.21 4.91 -13.00
N GLY A 137 -15.59 4.32 -11.86
CA GLY A 137 -16.94 3.77 -11.65
C GLY A 137 -18.03 4.84 -11.55
N ASN A 138 -17.74 6.02 -10.98
CA ASN A 138 -18.67 7.15 -10.99
C ASN A 138 -18.78 7.77 -12.40
N LEU A 139 -17.66 7.91 -13.12
CA LEU A 139 -17.64 8.45 -14.48
C LEU A 139 -18.32 7.51 -15.49
N SER A 140 -18.08 6.20 -15.41
CA SER A 140 -18.77 5.19 -16.25
C SER A 140 -20.29 5.22 -16.03
N ASN A 141 -20.73 5.36 -14.78
CA ASN A 141 -22.15 5.55 -14.45
C ASN A 141 -22.72 6.88 -15.00
N PHE A 142 -21.96 7.98 -14.96
CA PHE A 142 -22.35 9.25 -15.58
C PHE A 142 -22.47 9.14 -17.11
N LEU A 143 -21.46 8.57 -17.77
CA LEU A 143 -21.46 8.31 -19.22
C LEU A 143 -22.64 7.43 -19.66
N THR A 144 -23.07 6.51 -18.81
CA THR A 144 -24.21 5.62 -19.07
C THR A 144 -25.57 6.33 -19.05
N HIS A 145 -25.71 7.39 -18.24
CA HIS A 145 -26.98 8.13 -18.09
C HIS A 145 -26.96 9.49 -18.81
N LEU A 146 -25.90 9.80 -19.56
CA LEU A 146 -25.76 11.03 -20.33
C LEU A 146 -26.88 11.12 -21.38
N GLY A 147 -27.63 12.21 -21.34
CA GLY A 147 -28.81 12.42 -22.19
C GLY A 147 -30.14 11.88 -21.64
N ASP A 148 -30.19 11.35 -20.42
CA ASP A 148 -31.45 11.00 -19.76
C ASP A 148 -32.04 12.21 -18.99
N PRO A 149 -33.17 12.79 -19.42
CA PRO A 149 -33.75 13.97 -18.76
C PRO A 149 -34.35 13.68 -17.38
N THR A 150 -34.52 12.40 -17.00
CA THR A 150 -35.03 11.99 -15.69
C THR A 150 -33.92 11.70 -14.67
N TYR A 151 -32.67 11.56 -15.13
CA TYR A 151 -31.56 11.17 -14.26
C TYR A 151 -30.86 12.37 -13.62
N LYS A 152 -31.04 12.54 -12.31
CA LYS A 152 -30.22 13.45 -11.50
C LYS A 152 -28.96 12.73 -11.06
N TYR A 153 -27.81 13.12 -11.63
CA TYR A 153 -26.51 12.60 -11.20
C TYR A 153 -26.19 13.01 -9.76
N THR A 154 -25.81 12.03 -8.95
CA THR A 154 -25.32 12.22 -7.58
C THR A 154 -24.03 11.41 -7.40
N PRO A 155 -22.90 12.03 -7.02
CA PRO A 155 -21.65 11.30 -6.78
C PRO A 155 -21.77 10.30 -5.63
N GLU A 156 -21.43 9.04 -5.86
CA GLU A 156 -21.48 8.01 -4.82
C GLU A 156 -20.14 7.95 -4.06
N PHE A 157 -19.92 8.87 -3.11
CA PHE A 157 -18.69 8.92 -2.30
C PHE A 157 -18.39 7.61 -1.54
N ARG A 158 -19.44 6.86 -1.14
CA ARG A 158 -19.31 5.55 -0.48
C ARG A 158 -18.51 4.53 -1.31
N LYS A 159 -18.43 4.69 -2.64
CA LYS A 159 -17.57 3.86 -3.50
C LYS A 159 -16.09 3.94 -3.11
N VAL A 160 -15.61 5.11 -2.65
CA VAL A 160 -14.22 5.28 -2.18
C VAL A 160 -13.94 4.38 -0.98
N SER A 161 -14.80 4.41 0.05
CA SER A 161 -14.64 3.58 1.25
C SER A 161 -14.68 2.08 0.95
N ILE A 162 -15.61 1.66 0.07
CA ILE A 162 -15.73 0.23 -0.30
C ILE A 162 -14.54 -0.22 -1.14
N ALA A 163 -14.05 0.63 -2.06
CA ALA A 163 -12.82 0.36 -2.81
C ALA A 163 -11.62 0.27 -1.86
N ALA A 164 -11.49 1.20 -0.90
CA ALA A 164 -10.43 1.17 0.11
C ALA A 164 -10.44 -0.15 0.90
N THR A 165 -11.58 -0.55 1.45
CA THR A 165 -11.71 -1.82 2.19
C THR A 165 -11.36 -3.03 1.31
N ALA A 166 -11.79 -3.05 0.04
CA ALA A 166 -11.49 -4.15 -0.87
C ALA A 166 -10.00 -4.24 -1.25
N ILE A 167 -9.40 -3.12 -1.68
CA ILE A 167 -8.01 -3.08 -2.14
C ILE A 167 -7.03 -3.26 -0.98
N PHE A 168 -7.16 -2.52 0.12
CA PHE A 168 -6.28 -2.70 1.29
C PHE A 168 -6.55 -4.03 2.00
N GLY A 169 -7.79 -4.51 2.04
CA GLY A 169 -8.13 -5.84 2.53
C GLY A 169 -7.39 -6.93 1.76
N TYR A 170 -7.41 -6.87 0.42
CA TYR A 170 -6.63 -7.79 -0.42
C TYR A 170 -5.11 -7.64 -0.19
N ALA A 171 -4.59 -6.41 -0.23
CA ALA A 171 -3.16 -6.12 -0.15
C ALA A 171 -2.51 -6.43 1.21
N TRP A 172 -3.29 -6.57 2.28
CA TRP A 172 -2.77 -6.88 3.62
C TRP A 172 -3.25 -8.23 4.17
N LEU A 173 -4.55 -8.55 4.09
CA LEU A 173 -5.09 -9.77 4.70
C LEU A 173 -4.70 -11.03 3.93
N VAL A 174 -4.62 -10.98 2.59
CA VAL A 174 -4.21 -12.15 1.79
C VAL A 174 -2.72 -12.46 2.00
N PRO A 175 -1.78 -11.47 1.95
CA PRO A 175 -0.41 -11.66 2.41
C PRO A 175 -0.29 -12.16 3.85
N LEU A 176 -1.08 -11.65 4.80
CA LEU A 176 -1.03 -12.08 6.19
C LEU A 176 -1.46 -13.54 6.36
N ALA A 177 -2.53 -13.96 5.68
CA ALA A 177 -3.00 -15.34 5.67
C ALA A 177 -1.97 -16.28 5.02
N LEU A 178 -1.41 -15.88 3.87
CA LEU A 178 -0.37 -16.64 3.17
C LEU A 178 0.91 -16.76 4.01
N TRP A 179 1.37 -15.67 4.62
CA TRP A 179 2.53 -15.65 5.50
C TRP A 179 2.33 -16.52 6.74
N SER A 180 1.17 -16.42 7.40
CA SER A 180 0.83 -17.24 8.57
C SER A 180 0.79 -18.73 8.23
N PHE A 181 0.24 -19.08 7.06
CA PHE A 181 0.26 -20.46 6.54
C PHE A 181 1.68 -20.95 6.24
N LEU A 182 2.50 -20.13 5.59
CA LEU A 182 3.90 -20.46 5.28
C LEU A 182 4.76 -20.60 6.56
N LEU A 183 4.57 -19.77 7.57
CA LEU A 183 5.22 -19.91 8.89
C LEU A 183 4.80 -21.20 9.60
N TRP A 184 3.50 -21.48 9.66
CA TRP A 184 2.97 -22.69 10.29
C TRP A 184 3.52 -23.96 9.63
N ARG A 185 3.71 -23.94 8.31
CA ARG A 185 4.41 -24.99 7.55
C ARG A 185 5.91 -25.03 7.83
N SER A 186 6.59 -23.87 7.85
CA SER A 186 8.05 -23.79 8.03
C SER A 186 8.52 -24.29 9.40
N ASN A 187 7.68 -24.21 10.43
CA ASN A 187 7.96 -24.84 11.73
C ASN A 187 7.86 -26.37 11.71
N LYS A 188 7.35 -26.98 10.62
CA LYS A 188 7.24 -28.44 10.44
C LYS A 188 8.15 -29.00 9.35
N ILE A 189 8.57 -28.18 8.39
CA ILE A 189 9.42 -28.57 7.25
C ILE A 189 10.68 -27.71 7.28
N MET A 190 11.84 -28.33 7.47
CA MET A 190 13.11 -27.60 7.53
C MET A 190 13.45 -26.96 6.19
N ASN A 191 13.34 -25.63 6.16
CA ASN A 191 14.31 -24.71 5.57
C ASN A 191 14.61 -24.85 4.06
N LEU A 192 13.94 -24.04 3.22
CA LEU A 192 14.46 -23.66 1.89
C LEU A 192 14.20 -22.18 1.53
N VAL A 193 13.04 -21.60 1.89
CA VAL A 193 12.76 -20.17 1.63
C VAL A 193 11.92 -19.55 2.76
N SER A 194 12.56 -18.75 3.62
CA SER A 194 11.85 -17.82 4.52
C SER A 194 11.59 -16.50 3.81
N TYR A 195 10.33 -16.18 3.53
CA TYR A 195 9.91 -14.84 3.12
C TYR A 195 9.47 -14.03 4.34
N SER A 196 9.93 -12.79 4.41
CA SER A 196 9.41 -11.81 5.37
C SER A 196 7.98 -11.41 5.00
N PHE A 197 7.14 -11.15 5.99
CA PHE A 197 5.79 -10.62 5.79
C PHE A 197 5.80 -9.39 4.86
N MET A 198 6.77 -8.50 5.06
CA MET A 198 6.93 -7.27 4.27
C MET A 198 7.26 -7.56 2.80
N GLU A 199 8.01 -8.63 2.50
CA GLU A 199 8.27 -9.04 1.11
C GLU A 199 6.97 -9.51 0.43
N ILE A 200 6.14 -10.28 1.14
CA ILE A 200 4.86 -10.78 0.62
C ILE A 200 3.88 -9.62 0.38
N VAL A 201 3.73 -8.72 1.36
CA VAL A 201 2.89 -7.50 1.21
C VAL A 201 3.37 -6.63 0.06
N CYS A 202 4.68 -6.38 -0.02
CA CYS A 202 5.32 -5.65 -1.12
C CYS A 202 4.98 -6.24 -2.50
N VAL A 203 5.14 -7.55 -2.70
CA VAL A 203 4.79 -8.25 -3.95
C VAL A 203 3.32 -8.03 -4.32
N TYR A 204 2.40 -8.22 -3.37
CA TYR A 204 0.97 -8.03 -3.61
C TYR A 204 0.66 -6.56 -3.98
N GLY A 205 1.22 -5.59 -3.26
CA GLY A 205 1.09 -4.16 -3.57
C GLY A 205 1.57 -3.80 -4.98
N TYR A 206 2.73 -4.31 -5.42
CA TYR A 206 3.22 -4.08 -6.78
C TYR A 206 2.42 -4.82 -7.84
N SER A 207 1.90 -6.02 -7.58
CA SER A 207 1.05 -6.75 -8.54
C SER A 207 -0.27 -6.04 -8.86
N LEU A 208 -0.71 -5.13 -7.97
CA LEU A 208 -1.92 -4.32 -8.18
C LEU A 208 -1.72 -3.18 -9.18
N SER A 209 -0.49 -2.84 -9.56
CA SER A 209 -0.19 -1.77 -10.52
C SER A 209 -0.91 -1.95 -11.85
N ILE A 210 -1.04 -3.20 -12.32
CA ILE A 210 -1.68 -3.60 -13.57
C ILE A 210 -3.18 -3.23 -13.59
N TYR A 211 -3.84 -3.21 -12.42
CA TYR A 211 -5.26 -2.86 -12.37
C TYR A 211 -5.50 -1.36 -12.56
N ILE A 212 -4.53 -0.48 -12.30
CA ILE A 212 -4.69 0.97 -12.48
C ILE A 212 -5.04 1.34 -13.94
N PRO A 213 -4.25 0.96 -14.97
CA PRO A 213 -4.65 1.22 -16.36
C PRO A 213 -5.89 0.42 -16.76
N ALA A 214 -6.12 -0.77 -16.21
CA ALA A 214 -7.32 -1.57 -16.50
C ALA A 214 -8.61 -0.84 -16.08
N VAL A 215 -8.70 -0.33 -14.85
CA VAL A 215 -9.93 0.34 -14.36
C VAL A 215 -10.19 1.67 -15.05
N VAL A 216 -9.15 2.33 -15.58
CA VAL A 216 -9.28 3.52 -16.44
C VAL A 216 -9.83 3.13 -17.81
N LEU A 217 -9.41 2.01 -18.41
CA LEU A 217 -10.01 1.50 -19.64
C LEU A 217 -11.50 1.13 -19.46
N TRP A 218 -11.91 0.72 -18.26
CA TRP A 218 -13.31 0.39 -17.94
C TRP A 218 -14.23 1.61 -17.81
N ILE A 219 -13.71 2.84 -17.90
CA ILE A 219 -14.54 4.05 -18.08
C ILE A 219 -15.41 3.91 -19.33
N GLY A 220 -14.84 3.36 -20.41
CA GLY A 220 -15.58 3.04 -21.64
C GLY A 220 -16.60 1.93 -21.41
N THR A 221 -17.85 2.17 -21.79
CA THR A 221 -18.98 1.23 -21.65
C THR A 221 -18.97 0.08 -22.67
N PHE A 222 -17.79 -0.31 -23.15
CA PHE A 222 -17.59 -1.38 -24.12
C PHE A 222 -17.34 -2.71 -23.40
N GLU A 223 -18.38 -3.55 -23.28
CA GLU A 223 -18.33 -4.81 -22.52
C GLU A 223 -17.16 -5.71 -22.91
N TRP A 224 -16.91 -5.89 -24.22
CA TRP A 224 -15.82 -6.73 -24.72
C TRP A 224 -14.44 -6.22 -24.25
N LEU A 225 -14.22 -4.90 -24.28
CA LEU A 225 -12.95 -4.28 -23.88
C LEU A 225 -12.72 -4.43 -22.37
N GLN A 226 -13.79 -4.29 -21.57
CA GLN A 226 -13.73 -4.52 -20.13
C GLN A 226 -13.35 -5.99 -19.83
N TRP A 227 -14.03 -6.96 -20.42
CA TRP A 227 -13.72 -8.38 -20.21
C TRP A 227 -12.32 -8.77 -20.71
N CYS A 228 -11.89 -8.30 -21.89
CA CYS A 228 -10.52 -8.49 -22.36
C CYS A 228 -9.48 -7.90 -21.39
N SER A 229 -9.73 -6.67 -20.89
CA SER A 229 -8.85 -6.01 -19.93
C SER A 229 -8.79 -6.75 -18.58
N ILE A 230 -9.92 -7.29 -18.08
CA ILE A 230 -9.97 -8.15 -16.88
C ILE A 230 -9.11 -9.39 -17.07
N VAL A 231 -9.24 -10.09 -18.19
CA VAL A 231 -8.48 -11.32 -18.48
C VAL A 231 -6.98 -11.03 -18.55
N VAL A 232 -6.58 -9.96 -19.23
CA VAL A 232 -5.17 -9.54 -19.31
C VAL A 232 -4.64 -9.16 -17.92
N ALA A 233 -5.37 -8.36 -17.15
CA ALA A 233 -4.95 -7.95 -15.81
C ALA A 233 -4.81 -9.13 -14.85
N LEU A 234 -5.77 -10.06 -14.87
CA LEU A 234 -5.72 -11.30 -14.09
C LEU A 234 -4.54 -12.18 -14.47
N PHE A 235 -4.26 -12.33 -15.77
CA PHE A 235 -3.17 -13.16 -16.23
C PHE A 235 -1.81 -12.59 -15.85
N LEU A 236 -1.58 -11.28 -16.03
CA LEU A 236 -0.33 -10.63 -15.65
C LEU A 236 -0.12 -10.63 -14.12
N SER A 237 -1.11 -10.17 -13.35
CA SER A 237 -1.04 -10.12 -11.89
C SER A 237 -0.91 -11.53 -11.30
N GLY A 238 -1.72 -12.47 -11.78
CA GLY A 238 -1.70 -13.86 -11.35
C GLY A 238 -0.37 -14.53 -11.65
N SER A 239 0.20 -14.31 -12.84
CA SER A 239 1.49 -14.86 -13.23
C SER A 239 2.64 -14.34 -12.37
N VAL A 240 2.65 -13.04 -12.03
CA VAL A 240 3.65 -12.47 -11.11
C VAL A 240 3.56 -13.09 -9.73
N LEU A 241 2.34 -13.22 -9.17
CA LEU A 241 2.13 -13.86 -7.87
C LEU A 241 2.53 -15.35 -7.90
N MET A 242 2.06 -16.11 -8.89
CA MET A 242 2.36 -17.55 -9.02
C MET A 242 3.86 -17.80 -9.20
N LEU A 243 4.55 -17.10 -10.11
CA LEU A 243 6.00 -17.24 -10.29
C LEU A 243 6.78 -16.84 -9.03
N THR A 244 6.27 -15.88 -8.26
CA THR A 244 6.93 -15.43 -7.03
C THR A 244 6.81 -16.44 -5.89
N PHE A 245 5.65 -17.07 -5.72
CA PHE A 245 5.43 -18.03 -4.63
C PHE A 245 5.72 -19.49 -5.02
N TRP A 246 5.87 -19.79 -6.31
CA TRP A 246 6.22 -21.12 -6.81
C TRP A 246 7.49 -21.70 -6.14
N PRO A 247 8.62 -20.97 -5.99
CA PRO A 247 9.81 -21.46 -5.31
C PRO A 247 9.61 -21.81 -3.84
N ALA A 248 8.63 -21.21 -3.15
CA ALA A 248 8.38 -21.51 -1.74
C ALA A 248 7.59 -22.80 -1.52
N VAL A 249 6.77 -23.23 -2.49
CA VAL A 249 5.90 -24.40 -2.38
C VAL A 249 6.28 -25.56 -3.30
N ARG A 250 7.09 -25.35 -4.34
CA ARG A 250 7.44 -26.37 -5.36
C ARG A 250 7.90 -27.73 -4.82
N ASP A 251 8.50 -27.76 -3.64
CA ASP A 251 9.05 -28.98 -3.02
C ASP A 251 8.09 -29.57 -1.95
N ASP A 252 6.87 -29.03 -1.81
CA ASP A 252 5.80 -29.57 -0.96
C ASP A 252 5.07 -30.77 -1.58
N HIS A 253 4.29 -31.46 -0.75
CA HIS A 253 3.29 -32.41 -1.20
C HIS A 253 2.29 -31.75 -2.19
N PRO A 254 1.95 -32.38 -3.34
CA PRO A 254 1.19 -31.73 -4.42
C PRO A 254 -0.16 -31.13 -4.02
N LYS A 255 -0.83 -31.70 -3.01
CA LYS A 255 -2.07 -31.13 -2.44
C LYS A 255 -1.86 -29.71 -1.88
N ILE A 256 -0.72 -29.42 -1.24
CA ILE A 256 -0.38 -28.11 -0.66
C ILE A 256 -0.05 -27.11 -1.77
N ILE A 257 0.69 -27.55 -2.80
CA ILE A 257 1.01 -26.74 -3.99
C ILE A 257 -0.29 -26.29 -4.66
N ILE A 258 -1.18 -27.24 -4.96
CA ILE A 258 -2.47 -26.98 -5.61
C ILE A 258 -3.34 -26.07 -4.74
N ALA A 259 -3.46 -26.34 -3.43
CA ALA A 259 -4.26 -25.51 -2.52
C ALA A 259 -3.74 -24.06 -2.44
N THR A 260 -2.43 -23.87 -2.30
CA THR A 260 -1.83 -22.52 -2.16
C THR A 260 -1.93 -21.74 -3.47
N MET A 261 -1.58 -22.38 -4.60
CA MET A 261 -1.64 -21.74 -5.91
C MET A 261 -3.07 -21.43 -6.35
N SER A 262 -4.01 -22.35 -6.13
CA SER A 262 -5.43 -22.09 -6.42
C SER A 262 -6.00 -20.98 -5.53
N ALA A 263 -5.64 -20.90 -4.25
CA ALA A 263 -6.07 -19.81 -3.37
C ALA A 263 -5.60 -18.44 -3.88
N ILE A 264 -4.33 -18.30 -4.27
CA ILE A 264 -3.77 -17.07 -4.85
C ILE A 264 -4.56 -16.65 -6.10
N VAL A 265 -4.80 -17.59 -7.03
CA VAL A 265 -5.57 -17.34 -8.26
C VAL A 265 -7.02 -16.96 -7.95
N VAL A 266 -7.68 -17.68 -7.03
CA VAL A 266 -9.07 -17.41 -6.63
C VAL A 266 -9.21 -16.03 -6.00
N PHE A 267 -8.33 -15.62 -5.08
CA PHE A 267 -8.39 -14.27 -4.50
C PHE A 267 -8.15 -13.17 -5.53
N ASN A 268 -7.25 -13.39 -6.50
CA ASN A 268 -7.01 -12.43 -7.59
C ASN A 268 -8.26 -12.31 -8.52
N ILE A 269 -8.89 -13.44 -8.86
CA ILE A 269 -10.16 -13.48 -9.63
C ILE A 269 -11.28 -12.76 -8.85
N LEU A 270 -11.44 -13.05 -7.55
CA LEU A 270 -12.45 -12.42 -6.71
C LEU A 270 -12.25 -10.90 -6.64
N LEU A 271 -11.01 -10.42 -6.58
CA LEU A 271 -10.71 -8.99 -6.62
C LEU A 271 -11.15 -8.36 -7.95
N ALA A 272 -10.68 -8.88 -9.08
CA ALA A 272 -10.95 -8.29 -10.39
C ALA A 272 -12.44 -8.34 -10.77
N VAL A 273 -13.06 -9.52 -10.61
CA VAL A 273 -14.49 -9.73 -10.92
C VAL A 273 -15.36 -8.98 -9.92
N GLY A 274 -15.00 -8.97 -8.63
CA GLY A 274 -15.71 -8.19 -7.61
C GLY A 274 -15.69 -6.68 -7.89
N CYS A 275 -14.54 -6.15 -8.31
CA CYS A 275 -14.43 -4.74 -8.71
C CYS A 275 -15.31 -4.44 -9.93
N LYS A 276 -15.25 -5.23 -11.00
CA LYS A 276 -16.10 -5.00 -12.18
C LYS A 276 -17.59 -5.17 -11.88
N ALA A 277 -17.95 -6.17 -11.09
CA ALA A 277 -19.34 -6.43 -10.68
C ALA A 277 -19.93 -5.25 -9.88
N TYR A 278 -19.20 -4.77 -8.87
CA TYR A 278 -19.71 -3.73 -7.97
C TYR A 278 -19.67 -2.33 -8.58
N PHE A 279 -18.53 -1.92 -9.16
CA PHE A 279 -18.32 -0.53 -9.57
C PHE A 279 -18.80 -0.20 -10.99
N PHE A 280 -18.92 -1.19 -11.89
CA PHE A 280 -19.19 -0.96 -13.31
C PHE A 280 -20.46 -1.66 -13.83
N SER A 281 -20.81 -2.85 -13.34
CA SER A 281 -21.94 -3.64 -13.90
C SER A 281 -23.35 -3.12 -13.55
N ASN A 282 -23.46 -2.22 -12.56
CA ASN A 282 -24.72 -1.53 -12.24
C ASN A 282 -25.19 -0.58 -13.36
N SER A 283 -24.26 -0.16 -14.23
CA SER A 283 -24.51 0.65 -15.41
C SER A 283 -25.03 -0.21 -16.57
N GLU A 284 -24.34 -1.31 -16.89
CA GLU A 284 -24.66 -2.22 -18.01
C GLU A 284 -26.09 -2.75 -17.96
N ARG A 285 -26.53 -3.24 -16.79
CA ARG A 285 -27.88 -3.83 -16.62
C ARG A 285 -28.99 -2.83 -16.95
N LYS A 286 -28.76 -1.53 -16.71
CA LYS A 286 -29.71 -0.45 -17.04
C LYS A 286 -29.69 -0.11 -18.53
N VAL A 287 -28.53 -0.12 -19.18
CA VAL A 287 -28.42 0.06 -20.65
C VAL A 287 -29.19 -1.02 -21.38
N LEU A 288 -28.98 -2.29 -21.02
CA LEU A 288 -29.66 -3.43 -21.67
C LEU A 288 -31.19 -3.35 -21.50
N VAL A 289 -31.67 -3.01 -20.30
CA VAL A 289 -33.11 -2.82 -20.05
C VAL A 289 -33.67 -1.62 -20.83
N LYS A 290 -32.98 -0.47 -20.85
CA LYS A 290 -33.42 0.72 -21.59
C LYS A 290 -33.43 0.49 -23.11
N SER A 291 -32.42 -0.21 -23.63
CA SER A 291 -32.33 -0.61 -25.04
C SER A 291 -33.46 -1.57 -25.42
N ALA A 292 -33.67 -2.64 -24.64
CA ALA A 292 -34.76 -3.58 -24.86
C ALA A 292 -36.14 -2.91 -24.80
N ALA A 293 -36.38 -2.03 -23.83
CA ALA A 293 -37.62 -1.26 -23.74
C ALA A 293 -37.82 -0.32 -24.95
N THR A 294 -36.75 0.33 -25.43
CA THR A 294 -36.79 1.20 -26.62
C THR A 294 -37.05 0.41 -27.90
N VAL A 295 -36.53 -0.82 -28.02
CA VAL A 295 -36.82 -1.71 -29.15
C VAL A 295 -38.28 -2.18 -29.11
N LEU A 296 -38.80 -2.54 -27.92
CA LEU A 296 -40.20 -2.93 -27.73
C LEU A 296 -41.19 -1.82 -28.08
N THR A 297 -40.90 -0.55 -27.75
CA THR A 297 -41.76 0.59 -28.13
C THR A 297 -41.62 1.01 -29.60
N LYS A 298 -40.64 0.46 -30.33
CA LYS A 298 -40.40 0.78 -31.76
C LYS A 298 -40.73 -0.37 -32.71
N ALA A 299 -41.18 -1.52 -32.18
CA ALA A 299 -41.76 -2.59 -32.98
C ALA A 299 -43.12 -2.11 -33.53
N PRO A 300 -43.34 -2.08 -34.86
CA PRO A 300 -44.63 -1.71 -35.41
C PRO A 300 -45.66 -2.77 -35.03
N SER A 301 -46.85 -2.34 -34.59
CA SER A 301 -48.00 -3.22 -34.40
C SER A 301 -48.46 -3.75 -35.76
N SER A 302 -47.97 -4.92 -36.13
CA SER A 302 -48.41 -5.64 -37.33
C SER A 302 -49.81 -6.22 -37.08
N THR A 303 -50.82 -5.44 -37.45
CA THR A 303 -52.18 -5.91 -37.78
C THR A 303 -52.16 -6.62 -39.13
#